data_AF-E1I9X7-F1
#
_entry.id   AF-E1I9X7-F1
#
_cell.length_a   1.000
_cell.length_b   1.000
_cell.length_c   1.000
_cell.angle_alpha   90.00
_cell.angle_beta   90.00
_cell.angle_gamma   90.00
#
_symmetry.space_group_name_H-M   'P 1'
#
loop_
_entity.id
_entity.type
_entity.pdbx_description
1 polymer ?
#
loop_
_entity_poly.entity_id
_entity_poly.type
_entity_poly.pdbx_seq_one_letter_code
_entity_poly.pdbx_strand_id
1 'polypeptide(L)'
;MEHNVRFTLPTRVYLTAEQRTKLDALLHQAEQNLDVLVTKLLEGYLDAQPMPPPEPAPANDELSSELANRQRELRKLRTKLNDPYNPPPDWLLTMVTDLEAEIARLEGK
;
A
#
# COMPACT_ATOMS: atom_id res chain seq x y z
N MET A 1 7.77 30.38 5.70
CA MET A 1 6.76 30.61 6.75
C MET A 1 5.89 29.38 6.78
N GLU A 2 6.21 28.43 7.66
CA GLU A 2 5.45 27.19 7.78
C GLU A 2 4.09 27.50 8.40
N HIS A 3 3.02 27.14 7.69
CA HIS A 3 1.68 27.21 8.24
C HIS A 3 1.59 26.15 9.33
N ASN A 4 1.33 26.57 10.56
CA ASN A 4 1.00 25.69 11.68
C ASN A 4 -0.42 25.14 11.44
N VAL A 5 -0.55 24.24 10.47
CA VAL A 5 -1.83 23.65 10.08
C VAL A 5 -2.24 22.67 11.18
N ARG A 6 -3.26 23.05 11.95
CA ARG A 6 -3.89 22.15 12.92
C ARG A 6 -4.95 21.33 12.21
N PHE A 7 -4.94 20.02 12.45
CA PHE A 7 -5.94 19.10 11.97
C PHE A 7 -6.81 18.64 13.14
N THR A 8 -8.11 18.52 12.91
CA THR A 8 -9.06 17.96 13.89
C THR A 8 -9.59 16.63 13.37
N LEU A 9 -9.59 15.62 14.22
CA LEU A 9 -10.08 14.28 13.90
C LEU A 9 -11.39 14.02 14.66
N PRO A 10 -12.52 13.75 13.98
CA PRO A 10 -13.74 13.35 14.64
C PRO A 10 -13.59 11.92 15.17
N THR A 11 -13.59 11.76 16.49
CA THR A 11 -13.39 10.46 17.16
C THR A 11 -14.53 10.14 18.12
N ARG A 12 -14.89 8.86 18.22
CA ARG A 12 -15.82 8.34 19.25
C ARG A 12 -15.02 7.67 20.35
N VAL A 13 -15.30 8.03 21.60
CA VAL A 13 -14.74 7.37 22.78
C VAL A 13 -15.84 6.55 23.44
N TYR A 14 -15.60 5.25 23.57
CA TYR A 14 -16.55 4.33 24.19
C TYR A 14 -16.13 4.09 25.65
N LEU A 15 -17.05 4.35 26.57
CA LEU A 15 -16.82 4.22 28.02
C LEU A 15 -17.97 3.43 28.63
N THR A 16 -17.68 2.66 29.67
CA THR A 16 -18.73 2.16 30.57
C THR A 16 -19.37 3.32 31.34
N ALA A 17 -20.54 3.08 31.96
CA ALA A 17 -21.20 4.09 32.77
C ALA A 17 -20.31 4.58 33.93
N GLU A 18 -19.62 3.65 34.62
CA GLU A 18 -18.70 3.98 35.71
C GLU A 18 -17.50 4.80 35.23
N GLN A 19 -16.94 4.44 34.07
CA GLN A 19 -15.83 5.18 33.47
C GLN A 19 -16.24 6.60 33.07
N ARG A 20 -17.44 6.77 32.53
CA ARG A 20 -17.98 8.09 32.19
C ARG A 20 -18.14 8.96 33.45
N THR A 21 -18.77 8.44 34.50
CA THR A 21 -18.93 9.18 35.76
C THR A 21 -17.59 9.59 36.36
N LYS A 22 -16.61 8.67 36.33
CA LYS A 22 -15.26 8.97 36.80
C LYS A 22 -14.58 10.04 35.94
N LEU A 23 -14.71 9.95 34.62
CA LEU A 23 -14.14 10.94 33.69
C LEU A 23 -14.75 12.32 33.91
N ASP A 24 -16.07 12.42 34.02
CA ASP A 24 -16.78 13.70 34.28
C ASP A 24 -16.29 14.33 35.60
N ALA A 25 -16.12 13.54 36.66
CA ALA A 25 -15.58 14.03 37.93
C ALA A 25 -14.13 14.54 37.81
N LEU A 26 -13.27 13.83 37.08
CA LEU A 26 -11.88 14.22 36.86
C LEU A 26 -11.76 15.49 36.02
N LEU A 27 -12.56 15.61 34.95
CA LEU A 27 -12.61 16.81 34.11
C LEU A 27 -13.07 18.02 34.91
N HIS A 28 -14.08 17.84 35.77
CA HIS A 28 -14.57 18.91 36.64
C HIS A 28 -13.52 19.34 37.67
N GLN A 29 -12.88 18.37 38.35
CA GLN A 29 -11.83 18.65 39.34
C GLN A 29 -10.63 19.38 38.73
N ALA A 30 -10.29 19.06 37.48
CA ALA A 30 -9.17 19.68 36.76
C ALA A 30 -9.54 20.97 36.00
N GLU A 31 -10.81 21.40 36.05
CA GLU A 31 -11.36 22.50 35.25
C GLU A 31 -10.98 22.39 33.76
N GLN A 32 -11.01 21.17 33.22
CA GLN A 32 -10.47 20.85 31.91
C GLN A 32 -11.53 20.25 30.99
N ASN A 33 -11.47 20.62 29.71
CA ASN A 33 -12.33 20.05 28.68
C ASN A 33 -11.78 18.71 28.17
N LEU A 34 -12.69 17.84 27.70
CA LEU A 34 -12.35 16.50 27.20
C LEU A 34 -11.40 16.54 26.00
N ASP A 35 -11.62 17.47 25.06
CA ASP A 35 -10.79 17.66 23.87
C ASP A 35 -9.34 18.01 24.25
N VAL A 36 -9.15 18.88 25.24
CA VAL A 36 -7.82 19.24 25.77
C VAL A 36 -7.15 18.02 26.40
N LEU A 37 -7.91 17.20 27.16
CA LEU A 37 -7.38 15.98 27.77
C LEU A 37 -6.93 14.97 26.72
N VAL A 38 -7.80 14.66 25.75
CA VAL A 38 -7.50 13.71 24.68
C VAL A 38 -6.33 14.20 23.83
N THR A 39 -6.26 15.50 23.53
CA THR A 39 -5.14 16.10 22.79
C THR A 39 -3.83 15.88 23.52
N LYS A 40 -3.75 16.22 24.82
CA LYS A 40 -2.53 16.03 25.62
C LYS A 40 -2.12 14.56 25.75
N LEU A 41 -3.10 13.65 25.87
CA LEU A 41 -2.83 12.22 25.91
C LEU A 41 -2.27 11.72 24.57
N LEU A 42 -2.80 12.20 23.45
CA LEU A 42 -2.30 11.86 22.12
C LEU A 42 -0.92 12.45 21.86
N GLU A 43 -0.68 13.71 22.24
CA GLU A 43 0.64 14.35 22.15
C GLU A 43 1.68 13.55 22.93
N GLY A 44 1.42 13.28 24.21
CA GLY A 44 2.34 12.49 25.04
C GLY A 44 2.55 11.06 24.54
N TYR A 45 1.52 10.44 23.95
CA TYR A 45 1.66 9.12 23.33
C TYR A 45 2.55 9.19 22.08
N LEU A 46 2.29 10.13 21.18
CA LEU A 46 3.02 10.29 19.91
C LEU A 46 4.49 10.67 20.13
N ASP A 47 4.75 11.60 21.07
CA ASP A 47 6.12 12.00 21.44
C ASP A 47 6.95 10.84 21.97
N ALA A 48 6.29 9.85 22.59
CA ALA A 48 6.95 8.65 23.11
C ALA A 48 7.11 7.52 22.08
N GLN A 49 6.45 7.60 20.91
CA GLN A 49 6.57 6.57 19.88
C GLN A 49 7.74 6.89 18.93
N PRO A 50 8.57 5.90 18.57
CA PRO A 50 9.44 6.06 17.41
C PRO A 50 8.58 6.22 16.16
N MET A 51 9.07 6.99 15.18
CA MET A 51 8.46 7.03 13.86
C MET A 51 8.37 5.59 13.32
N PRO A 52 7.19 5.10 12.93
CA PRO A 52 7.09 3.77 12.34
C PRO A 52 8.00 3.69 11.10
N PRO A 53 8.66 2.55 10.84
CA PRO A 53 9.42 2.37 9.62
C PRO A 53 8.50 2.66 8.43
N PRO A 54 9.02 3.32 7.38
CA PRO A 54 8.22 3.56 6.19
C PRO A 54 7.65 2.23 5.71
N GLU A 55 6.37 2.22 5.35
CA GLU A 55 5.79 1.05 4.68
C GLU A 55 6.68 0.70 3.49
N PRO A 56 7.05 -0.59 3.32
CA PRO A 56 7.80 -0.98 2.14
C PRO A 56 6.99 -0.53 0.94
N ALA A 57 7.63 0.20 0.02
CA ALA A 57 7.02 0.57 -1.24
C ALA A 57 6.39 -0.70 -1.87
N PRO A 58 5.21 -0.59 -2.53
CA PRO A 58 4.64 -1.72 -3.25
C PRO A 58 5.75 -2.27 -4.15
N ALA A 59 6.13 -3.52 -3.91
CA ALA A 59 7.34 -4.04 -4.48
C ALA A 59 7.20 -4.03 -6.01
N ASN A 60 8.27 -3.59 -6.69
CA ASN A 60 8.50 -3.86 -8.11
C ASN A 60 8.41 -5.38 -8.46
N ASP A 61 8.19 -6.25 -7.47
CA ASP A 61 7.97 -7.69 -7.59
C ASP A 61 6.76 -8.05 -8.44
N GLU A 62 5.67 -7.27 -8.44
CA GLU A 62 4.52 -7.60 -9.30
C GLU A 62 4.88 -7.41 -10.78
N LEU A 63 5.43 -6.26 -11.15
CA LEU A 63 5.94 -5.99 -12.50
C LEU A 63 7.04 -6.99 -12.90
N SER A 64 7.98 -7.26 -12.00
CA SER A 64 9.09 -8.20 -12.25
C SER A 64 8.60 -9.64 -12.42
N SER A 65 7.59 -10.04 -11.64
CA SER A 65 6.97 -11.36 -11.75
C SER A 65 6.15 -11.51 -13.04
N GLU A 66 5.44 -10.45 -13.45
CA GLU A 66 4.74 -10.42 -14.72
C GLU A 66 5.72 -10.52 -15.89
N LEU A 67 6.80 -9.74 -15.87
CA LEU A 67 7.86 -9.79 -16.87
C LEU A 67 8.49 -11.19 -16.96
N ALA A 68 8.81 -11.80 -15.81
CA ALA A 68 9.33 -13.17 -15.75
C ALA A 68 8.34 -14.23 -16.28
N ASN A 69 7.04 -14.06 -16.06
CA ASN A 69 5.99 -14.92 -16.62
C ASN A 69 5.93 -14.81 -18.14
N ARG A 70 5.87 -13.58 -18.66
CA ARG A 70 5.80 -13.32 -20.11
C ARG A 70 7.05 -13.83 -20.83
N GLN A 71 8.23 -13.63 -20.27
CA GLN A 71 9.47 -14.18 -20.83
C GLN A 71 9.48 -15.72 -20.84
N ARG A 72 8.91 -16.38 -19.82
CA ARG A 72 8.78 -17.85 -19.80
C ARG A 72 7.82 -18.35 -20.87
N GLU A 73 6.71 -17.66 -21.09
CA GLU A 73 5.77 -17.96 -22.18
C GLU A 73 6.43 -17.81 -23.55
N LEU A 74 7.13 -16.69 -23.79
CA LEU A 74 7.87 -16.45 -25.02
C LEU A 74 8.90 -17.55 -25.32
N ARG A 75 9.66 -17.99 -24.32
CA ARG A 75 10.63 -19.10 -24.48
C ARG A 75 9.93 -20.39 -24.92
N LYS A 76 8.79 -20.75 -24.32
CA LYS A 76 8.01 -21.95 -24.69
C LYS A 76 7.49 -21.87 -26.13
N LEU A 77 7.01 -20.70 -26.56
CA LEU A 77 6.48 -20.51 -27.91
C LEU A 77 7.60 -20.52 -28.96
N ARG A 78 8.76 -19.92 -28.67
CA ARG A 78 9.95 -20.00 -29.54
C ARG A 78 10.45 -21.42 -29.73
N THR A 79 10.40 -22.26 -28.70
CA THR A 79 10.72 -23.70 -28.85
C THR A 79 9.75 -24.40 -29.81
N LYS A 80 8.45 -24.05 -29.78
CA LYS A 80 7.44 -24.60 -30.70
C LYS A 80 7.59 -24.06 -32.13
N LEU A 81 8.07 -22.83 -32.30
CA LEU A 81 8.35 -22.25 -33.62
C LEU A 81 9.54 -22.92 -34.31
N ASN A 82 10.53 -23.36 -33.53
CA ASN A 82 11.75 -23.99 -34.02
C ASN A 82 11.64 -25.50 -34.19
N ASP A 83 10.43 -26.07 -34.17
CA ASP A 83 10.22 -27.50 -34.41
C ASP A 83 10.46 -27.81 -35.91
N PRO A 84 11.52 -28.57 -36.26
CA PRO A 84 11.86 -28.85 -37.66
C PRO A 84 10.86 -29.80 -38.34
N TYR A 85 9.96 -30.43 -37.58
CA TYR A 85 8.96 -31.37 -38.08
C TYR A 85 7.59 -30.75 -38.28
N ASN A 86 7.35 -29.53 -37.80
CA ASN A 86 6.05 -28.88 -37.88
C ASN A 86 6.21 -27.38 -38.21
N PRO A 87 5.90 -26.94 -39.44
CA PRO A 87 5.95 -25.51 -39.76
C PRO A 87 4.97 -24.74 -38.87
N PRO A 88 5.38 -23.62 -38.27
CA PRO A 88 4.53 -22.91 -37.33
C PRO A 88 3.34 -22.26 -38.04
N PRO A 89 2.14 -22.32 -37.46
CA PRO A 89 0.97 -21.67 -38.02
C PRO A 89 1.05 -20.14 -37.83
N ASP A 90 0.44 -19.38 -38.74
CA ASP A 90 0.51 -17.91 -38.76
C ASP A 90 0.04 -17.26 -37.45
N TRP A 91 -0.99 -17.83 -36.80
CA TRP A 91 -1.49 -17.33 -35.52
C TRP A 91 -0.44 -17.41 -34.39
N LEU A 92 0.50 -18.36 -34.46
CA LEU A 92 1.57 -18.53 -33.48
C LEU A 92 2.66 -17.47 -33.67
N LEU A 93 2.93 -17.06 -34.91
CA LEU A 93 3.84 -15.96 -35.22
C LEU A 93 3.28 -14.64 -34.68
N THR A 94 1.99 -14.35 -34.94
CA THR A 94 1.31 -13.17 -34.40
C THR A 94 1.37 -13.13 -32.87
N MET A 95 1.08 -14.25 -32.21
CA MET A 95 1.10 -14.32 -30.74
C MET A 95 2.49 -14.07 -30.15
N VAL A 96 3.56 -14.51 -30.82
CA VAL A 96 4.94 -14.22 -30.41
C VAL A 96 5.26 -12.75 -30.57
N THR A 97 4.88 -12.13 -31.68
CA THR A 97 5.08 -10.69 -31.93
C THR A 97 4.33 -9.84 -30.89
N ASP A 98 3.10 -10.19 -30.55
CA ASP A 98 2.31 -9.48 -29.54
C ASP A 98 2.94 -9.60 -28.14
N LEU A 99 3.43 -10.79 -27.78
CA LEU A 99 4.14 -11.02 -26.51
C LEU A 99 5.46 -10.26 -26.42
N GLU A 100 6.22 -10.17 -27.51
CA GLU A 100 7.46 -9.40 -27.57
C GLU A 100 7.21 -7.89 -27.40
N ALA A 101 6.16 -7.36 -28.03
CA ALA A 101 5.74 -5.96 -27.88
C ALA A 101 5.31 -5.64 -26.44
N GLU A 102 4.58 -6.55 -25.78
CA GLU A 102 4.15 -6.35 -24.39
C GLU A 102 5.32 -6.44 -23.40
N ILE A 103 6.30 -7.33 -23.62
CA ILE A 103 7.51 -7.38 -22.79
C ILE A 103 8.30 -6.07 -22.92
N ALA A 104 8.49 -5.55 -24.14
CA ALA A 104 9.21 -4.29 -24.36
C ALA A 104 8.51 -3.09 -23.68
N ARG A 105 7.18 -3.09 -23.63
CA ARG A 105 6.38 -2.09 -22.92
C ARG A 105 6.59 -2.17 -21.40
N LEU A 106 6.65 -3.38 -20.84
CA LEU A 106 6.86 -3.63 -19.41
C LEU A 106 8.30 -3.32 -18.98
N GLU A 107 9.29 -3.52 -19.85
CA GLU A 107 10.71 -3.18 -19.60
C GLU A 107 11.00 -1.67 -19.64
N GLY A 108 10.20 -0.89 -20.37
CA GLY A 108 10.37 0.56 -20.54
C GLY A 108 9.65 1.45 -19.53
N LYS A 109 9.04 0.87 -18.49
CA LYS A 109 8.23 1.55 -17.47
C LYS A 109 8.93 1.55 -16.11
#